data_AF-A0A8T6NAH1-F1
#
_entry.id   AF-A0A8T6NAH1-F1
#
_cell.length_a   1.000
_cell.length_b   1.000
_cell.length_c   1.000
_cell.angle_alpha   90.00
_cell.angle_beta   90.00
_cell.angle_gamma   90.00
#
_symmetry.space_group_name_H-M   'P 1'
#
loop_
_entity.id
_entity.type
_entity.pdbx_description
1 polymer ?
#
loop_
_entity_poly.entity_id
_entity_poly.type
_entity_poly.pdbx_seq_one_letter_code
_entity_poly.pdbx_strand_id
1 'polypeptide(L)'
;MNLAVLILLGVIFATIPLIQSSFGHGVGGETLPPIVIDDKNATLSLFINPPTYDPKTGEYEILLKLYETNTQAVIPHVTYLVQMSHDGKQLLNERFHDDSSNLSIKVVPKNTDSIKIDGSNYGEIGWSSNIISPLK
;
A
#
# COMPACT_ATOMS: atom_id res chain seq x y z
N MET A 1 41.95 -16.21 28.24
CA MET A 1 40.52 -15.81 28.11
C MET A 1 39.69 -16.83 28.87
N ASN A 2 38.78 -16.39 29.75
CA ASN A 2 37.99 -17.30 30.59
C ASN A 2 37.01 -18.13 29.72
N LEU A 3 36.85 -19.42 30.02
CA LEU A 3 35.91 -20.32 29.34
C LEU A 3 34.49 -19.76 29.30
N ALA A 4 34.05 -19.08 30.37
CA ALA A 4 32.75 -18.42 30.40
C ALA A 4 32.62 -17.33 29.32
N VAL A 5 33.70 -16.61 29.02
CA VAL A 5 33.73 -15.57 27.98
C VAL A 5 33.67 -16.19 26.58
N LEU A 6 34.33 -17.33 26.37
CA LEU A 6 34.28 -18.07 25.11
C LEU A 6 32.87 -18.62 24.82
N ILE A 7 32.20 -19.16 25.85
CA ILE A 7 30.82 -19.66 25.72
C ILE A 7 29.87 -18.51 25.38
N LEU A 8 30.00 -17.36 26.06
CA LEU A 8 29.17 -16.19 25.80
C LEU A 8 29.33 -15.68 24.35
N LEU A 9 30.57 -15.58 23.88
CA LEU A 9 30.86 -15.17 22.50
C LEU A 9 30.33 -16.17 21.47
N GLY A 10 30.44 -17.48 21.75
CA GLY A 10 29.91 -18.53 20.88
C GLY A 10 28.39 -18.46 20.75
N VAL A 11 27.67 -18.20 21.84
CA VAL A 11 26.20 -18.04 21.82
C VAL A 11 25.79 -16.78 21.04
N ILE A 12 26.50 -15.67 21.21
CA ILE A 12 26.23 -14.45 20.44
C ILE A 12 26.43 -14.70 18.95
N PHE A 13 27.56 -15.29 18.55
CA PHE A 13 27.82 -15.60 17.13
C PHE A 13 26.83 -16.59 16.52
N ALA A 14 26.37 -17.58 17.29
CA ALA A 14 25.41 -18.56 16.83
C ALA A 14 24.00 -17.96 16.63
N THR A 15 23.65 -16.88 17.35
CA THR A 15 22.30 -16.28 17.33
C THR A 15 22.14 -15.14 16.33
N ILE A 16 23.21 -14.49 15.88
CA ILE A 16 23.17 -13.44 14.85
C ILE A 16 22.44 -13.88 13.55
N PRO A 17 22.70 -15.06 12.96
CA PRO A 17 22.01 -15.49 11.74
C PRO A 17 20.53 -15.89 11.96
N LEU A 18 20.06 -16.00 13.21
CA LEU A 18 18.66 -16.23 13.54
C LEU A 18 17.85 -14.92 13.61
N ILE A 19 18.51 -13.76 13.53
CA ILE A 19 17.85 -12.47 13.45
C ILE A 19 17.28 -12.34 12.03
N GLN A 20 15.98 -12.55 11.90
CA GLN A 20 15.28 -12.26 10.64
C GLN A 20 15.36 -10.76 10.36
N SER A 21 15.65 -10.40 9.11
CA SER A 21 15.55 -9.01 8.65
C SER A 21 14.11 -8.52 8.82
N SER A 22 13.87 -7.68 9.83
CA SER A 22 12.61 -6.93 9.91
C SER A 22 12.74 -5.72 9.00
N PHE A 23 12.00 -5.70 7.90
CA PHE A 23 11.81 -4.47 7.13
C PHE A 23 10.91 -3.56 7.96
N GLY A 24 11.50 -2.53 8.56
CA GLY A 24 10.75 -1.43 9.17
C GLY A 24 10.09 -0.61 8.07
N HIS A 25 8.97 -1.10 7.53
CA HIS A 25 8.04 -0.26 6.78
C HIS A 25 7.43 0.71 7.78
N GLY A 26 7.66 2.00 7.63
CA GLY A 26 7.18 2.92 8.63
C GLY A 26 7.89 4.25 8.59
N VAL A 27 7.48 5.10 7.66
CA VAL A 27 6.48 6.14 7.96
C VAL A 27 5.75 6.42 6.65
N GLY A 28 4.46 6.08 6.56
CA GLY A 28 3.59 6.43 5.43
C GLY A 28 3.86 5.72 4.10
N GLY A 29 4.42 4.52 4.07
CA GLY A 29 4.46 3.74 2.83
C GLY A 29 5.11 2.36 2.94
N GLU A 30 4.80 1.51 1.96
CA GLU A 30 5.26 0.13 1.83
C GLU A 30 5.38 -0.25 0.36
N THR A 31 6.37 -1.08 0.02
CA THR A 31 6.45 -1.73 -1.31
C THR A 31 6.49 -3.23 -1.10
N LEU A 32 5.52 -3.93 -1.67
CA LEU A 32 5.38 -5.37 -1.50
C LEU A 32 6.49 -6.11 -2.27
N PRO A 33 6.92 -7.29 -1.79
CA PRO A 33 7.80 -8.15 -2.57
C PRO A 33 7.25 -8.40 -3.99
N PRO A 34 8.09 -8.41 -5.02
CA PRO A 34 7.64 -8.64 -6.38
C PRO A 34 7.01 -10.03 -6.57
N ILE A 35 6.00 -10.11 -7.43
CA ILE A 35 5.36 -11.35 -7.87
C ILE A 35 5.26 -11.38 -9.40
N VAL A 36 5.09 -12.57 -9.99
CA VAL A 36 4.88 -12.69 -11.44
C VAL A 36 3.41 -12.55 -11.78
N ILE A 37 3.06 -11.58 -12.63
CA ILE A 37 1.72 -11.38 -13.20
C ILE A 37 1.88 -11.26 -14.71
N ASP A 38 1.24 -12.15 -15.47
CA ASP A 38 1.28 -12.14 -16.95
C ASP A 38 2.71 -12.02 -17.51
N ASP A 39 3.59 -12.91 -17.06
CA ASP A 39 5.03 -12.97 -17.38
C ASP A 39 5.86 -11.73 -17.01
N LYS A 40 5.29 -10.79 -16.24
CA LYS A 40 5.99 -9.61 -15.72
C LYS A 40 6.26 -9.75 -14.22
N ASN A 41 7.50 -9.45 -13.81
CA ASN A 41 7.79 -9.24 -12.39
C ASN A 41 7.16 -7.91 -11.96
N ALA A 42 6.02 -7.97 -11.26
CA ALA A 42 5.25 -6.82 -10.83
C ALA A 42 5.37 -6.60 -9.32
N THR A 43 5.30 -5.35 -8.88
CA THR A 43 5.21 -4.98 -7.46
C THR A 43 4.16 -3.90 -7.26
N LEU A 44 3.57 -3.89 -6.07
CA LEU A 44 2.63 -2.87 -5.60
C LEU A 44 3.30 -2.02 -4.53
N SER A 45 3.33 -0.72 -4.75
CA SER A 45 3.69 0.26 -3.72
C SER A 45 2.45 1.00 -3.21
N LEU A 46 2.43 1.26 -1.91
CA LEU A 46 1.45 2.06 -1.19
C LEU A 46 2.19 3.22 -0.51
N PHE A 47 1.69 4.45 -0.66
CA PHE A 47 2.21 5.63 0.03
C PHE A 47 1.07 6.45 0.61
N ILE A 48 1.32 7.12 1.74
CA ILE A 48 0.41 8.03 2.43
C ILE A 48 1.11 9.37 2.60
N ASN A 49 0.47 10.44 2.18
CA ASN A 49 0.97 11.81 2.29
C ASN A 49 -0.08 12.72 2.97
N PRO A 50 0.25 13.42 4.07
CA PRO A 50 1.50 13.30 4.83
C PRO A 50 1.61 11.93 5.52
N PRO A 51 2.84 11.44 5.75
CA PRO A 51 3.08 10.10 6.29
C PRO A 51 2.76 10.00 7.79
N THR A 52 2.57 11.14 8.46
CA THR A 52 2.21 11.27 9.86
C THR A 52 0.90 12.03 10.00
N TYR A 53 0.08 11.63 10.98
CA TYR A 53 -1.12 12.36 11.34
C TYR A 53 -0.76 13.75 11.91
N ASP A 54 -1.31 14.79 11.30
CA ASP A 54 -1.36 16.16 11.83
C ASP A 54 -2.82 16.63 11.82
N PRO A 55 -3.40 17.03 12.96
CA PRO A 55 -4.77 17.54 13.02
C PRO A 55 -4.97 18.85 12.24
N LYS A 56 -3.90 19.52 11.79
CA LYS A 56 -3.95 20.78 11.03
C LYS A 56 -3.92 20.59 9.51
N THR A 57 -3.32 19.52 8.98
CA THR A 57 -3.19 19.30 7.53
C THR A 57 -4.54 19.03 6.86
N GLY A 58 -5.49 18.44 7.60
CA GLY A 58 -6.90 18.35 7.22
C GLY A 58 -7.21 17.51 5.98
N GLU A 59 -6.21 17.03 5.25
CA GLU A 59 -6.33 16.22 4.04
C GLU A 59 -5.14 15.25 3.96
N TYR A 60 -5.43 14.03 3.51
CA TYR A 60 -4.44 12.97 3.31
C TYR A 60 -4.63 12.38 1.93
N GLU A 61 -3.55 11.86 1.35
CA GLU A 61 -3.55 11.20 0.06
C GLU A 61 -2.99 9.79 0.22
N ILE A 62 -3.71 8.79 -0.28
CA ILE A 62 -3.26 7.41 -0.38
C ILE A 62 -2.94 7.15 -1.85
N LEU A 63 -1.69 6.80 -2.16
CA LEU A 63 -1.23 6.48 -3.50
C LEU A 63 -0.96 4.98 -3.60
N LEU A 64 -1.55 4.32 -4.60
CA LEU A 64 -1.27 2.94 -4.98
C LEU A 64 -0.67 2.90 -6.39
N LYS A 65 0.42 2.15 -6.54
CA LYS A 65 1.10 2.01 -7.84
C LYS A 65 1.49 0.56 -8.11
N LEU A 66 0.94 -0.01 -9.18
CA LEU A 66 1.33 -1.32 -9.71
C LEU A 66 2.25 -1.14 -10.93
N TYR A 67 3.46 -1.70 -10.87
CA TYR A 67 4.46 -1.53 -11.92
C TYR A 67 5.38 -2.74 -12.06
N GLU A 68 5.99 -2.90 -13.24
CA GLU A 68 7.00 -3.90 -13.50
C GLU A 68 8.33 -3.51 -12.83
N THR A 69 8.94 -4.40 -12.06
CA THR A 69 10.14 -4.10 -11.27
C THR A 69 11.39 -3.89 -12.12
N ASN A 70 11.52 -4.61 -13.23
CA ASN A 70 12.73 -4.61 -14.04
C ASN A 70 12.85 -3.32 -14.86
N THR A 71 11.74 -2.87 -15.45
CA THR A 71 11.67 -1.72 -16.35
C THR A 71 11.13 -0.47 -15.68
N GLN A 72 10.53 -0.59 -14.49
CA GLN A 72 9.72 0.44 -13.83
C GLN A 72 8.51 0.90 -14.66
N ALA A 73 8.13 0.13 -15.69
CA ALA A 73 6.97 0.44 -16.53
C ALA A 73 5.68 0.26 -15.73
N VAL A 74 4.76 1.21 -15.90
CA VAL A 74 3.44 1.17 -15.29
C VAL A 74 2.59 0.09 -15.97
N ILE A 75 1.81 -0.67 -15.19
CA ILE A 75 0.88 -1.69 -15.70
C ILE A 75 -0.50 -1.06 -15.76
N PRO A 76 -1.05 -0.62 -16.92
CA PRO A 76 -2.30 0.15 -17.01
C PRO A 76 -3.57 -0.67 -16.72
N HIS A 77 -4.71 0.01 -16.63
CA HIS A 77 -6.06 -0.57 -16.47
C HIS A 77 -6.23 -1.47 -15.24
N VAL A 78 -5.82 -0.97 -14.07
CA VAL A 78 -5.83 -1.75 -12.83
C VAL A 78 -7.06 -1.41 -12.00
N THR A 79 -7.70 -2.47 -11.49
CA THR A 79 -8.77 -2.34 -10.49
C THR A 79 -8.25 -2.80 -9.14
N TYR A 80 -8.29 -1.90 -8.15
CA TYR A 80 -7.86 -2.15 -6.79
C TYR A 80 -9.08 -2.39 -5.90
N LEU A 81 -9.06 -3.46 -5.09
CA LEU A 81 -9.98 -3.60 -3.96
C LEU A 81 -9.36 -2.94 -2.73
N VAL A 82 -9.94 -1.83 -2.28
CA VAL A 82 -9.42 -1.06 -1.15
C VAL A 82 -10.33 -1.26 0.05
N GLN A 83 -9.77 -1.84 1.11
CA GLN A 83 -10.43 -2.04 2.39
C GLN A 83 -9.78 -1.17 3.46
N MET A 84 -10.57 -0.38 4.16
CA MET A 84 -10.13 0.46 5.26
C MET A 84 -10.92 0.10 6.51
N SER A 85 -10.24 -0.02 7.65
CA SER A 85 -10.87 -0.26 8.94
C SER A 85 -10.22 0.55 10.04
N HIS A 86 -10.99 0.86 11.08
CA HIS A 86 -10.53 1.55 12.28
C HIS A 86 -11.15 0.85 13.49
N ASP A 87 -10.32 0.46 14.46
CA ASP A 87 -10.73 -0.25 15.68
C ASP A 87 -11.65 -1.47 15.41
N GLY A 88 -11.32 -2.24 14.37
CA GLY A 88 -12.08 -3.43 13.96
C GLY A 88 -13.38 -3.15 13.21
N LYS A 89 -13.78 -1.88 13.04
CA LYS A 89 -14.92 -1.48 12.22
C LYS A 89 -14.48 -1.22 10.79
N GLN A 90 -15.09 -1.89 9.82
CA GLN A 90 -14.87 -1.59 8.40
C GLN A 90 -15.42 -0.18 8.08
N LEU A 91 -14.54 0.67 7.58
CA LEU A 91 -14.83 2.02 7.11
C LEU A 91 -15.19 2.01 5.63
N LEU A 92 -14.36 1.35 4.80
CA LEU A 92 -14.48 1.29 3.35
C LEU A 92 -14.20 -0.13 2.86
N ASN A 93 -14.93 -0.58 1.85
CA ASN A 93 -14.63 -1.79 1.10
C ASN A 93 -15.16 -1.63 -0.32
N GLU A 94 -14.32 -1.07 -1.19
CA GLU A 94 -14.75 -0.58 -2.49
C GLU A 94 -13.70 -0.90 -3.55
N ARG A 95 -14.16 -1.02 -4.80
CA ARG A 95 -13.29 -1.15 -5.96
C ARG A 95 -12.99 0.22 -6.55
N PHE A 96 -11.74 0.44 -6.93
CA PHE A 96 -11.30 1.65 -7.62
C PHE A 96 -10.56 1.26 -8.89
N HIS A 97 -11.01 1.79 -10.02
CA HIS A 97 -10.38 1.56 -11.32
C HIS A 97 -9.54 2.77 -11.72
N ASP A 98 -8.32 2.50 -12.18
CA ASP A 98 -7.44 3.52 -12.73
C ASP A 98 -6.77 3.03 -14.03
N ASP A 99 -7.00 3.78 -15.11
CA ASP A 99 -6.39 3.51 -16.42
C ASP A 99 -4.88 3.80 -16.41
N SER A 100 -4.43 4.72 -15.57
CA SER A 100 -3.05 5.20 -15.51
C SER A 100 -2.16 4.48 -14.49
N SER A 101 -2.75 3.55 -13.73
CA SER A 101 -2.20 2.75 -12.63
C SER A 101 -1.33 3.47 -11.59
N ASN A 102 -1.66 4.73 -11.33
CA ASN A 102 -1.25 5.51 -10.18
C ASN A 102 -2.53 6.00 -9.46
N LEU A 103 -3.24 5.07 -8.82
CA LEU A 103 -4.47 5.39 -8.12
C LEU A 103 -4.15 6.32 -6.94
N SER A 104 -4.66 7.54 -6.99
CA SER A 104 -4.63 8.51 -5.89
C SER A 104 -6.01 8.64 -5.25
N ILE A 105 -6.10 8.37 -3.95
CA ILE A 105 -7.30 8.53 -3.14
C ILE A 105 -7.07 9.68 -2.17
N LYS A 106 -7.78 10.79 -2.39
CA LYS A 106 -7.80 11.92 -1.45
C LYS A 106 -8.80 11.65 -0.33
N VAL A 107 -8.30 11.60 0.90
CA VAL A 107 -9.08 11.44 2.12
C VAL A 107 -9.22 12.80 2.81
N VAL A 108 -10.46 13.26 2.94
CA VAL A 108 -10.80 14.51 3.62
C VAL A 108 -11.60 14.17 4.88
N PRO A 109 -10.99 14.18 6.08
CA PRO A 109 -11.69 13.97 7.34
C PRO A 109 -12.81 15.00 7.51
N LYS A 110 -14.01 14.51 7.82
CA LYS A 110 -15.18 15.33 8.14
C LYS A 110 -15.82 14.81 9.42
N ASN A 111 -16.43 15.70 10.19
CA ASN A 111 -17.19 15.32 11.38
C ASN A 111 -18.58 14.79 10.97
N THR A 112 -18.62 13.58 10.43
CA THR A 112 -19.82 12.89 9.92
C THR A 112 -19.71 11.40 10.19
N ASP A 113 -20.84 10.72 10.37
CA ASP A 113 -20.89 9.29 10.66
C ASP A 113 -20.82 8.40 9.40
N SER A 114 -20.84 9.00 8.22
CA SER A 114 -20.87 8.29 6.93
C SER A 114 -19.72 8.69 6.01
N ILE A 115 -19.13 7.70 5.32
CA ILE A 115 -18.17 7.93 4.24
C ILE A 115 -18.91 8.27 2.96
N LYS A 116 -18.41 9.28 2.24
CA LYS A 116 -18.85 9.64 0.89
C LYS A 116 -17.66 9.50 -0.06
N ILE A 117 -17.89 8.87 -1.20
CA ILE A 117 -16.91 8.77 -2.28
C ILE A 117 -17.34 9.74 -3.38
N ASP A 118 -16.43 10.63 -3.75
CA ASP A 118 -16.63 11.55 -4.86
C ASP A 118 -16.00 10.94 -6.12
N GLY A 119 -16.84 10.42 -7.02
CA GLY A 119 -16.44 9.76 -8.27
C GLY A 119 -17.64 9.13 -8.98
N SER A 120 -17.39 8.54 -10.15
CA SER A 120 -18.40 7.77 -10.89
C SER A 120 -18.21 6.29 -10.57
N ASN A 121 -19.30 5.60 -10.21
CA ASN A 121 -19.28 4.16 -9.98
C ASN A 121 -19.77 3.42 -11.25
N TYR A 122 -18.93 2.51 -11.76
CA TYR A 122 -19.18 1.74 -12.97
C TYR A 122 -19.56 0.26 -12.68
N GLY A 123 -20.19 -0.01 -11.54
CA GLY A 123 -20.63 -1.34 -11.14
C GLY A 123 -19.46 -2.23 -10.77
N GLU A 124 -19.31 -3.38 -11.44
CA GLU A 124 -18.25 -4.37 -11.17
C GLU A 124 -16.82 -3.81 -11.31
N ILE A 125 -16.65 -2.78 -12.14
CA ILE A 125 -15.36 -2.12 -12.37
C ILE A 125 -14.98 -1.21 -11.19
N GLY A 126 -15.98 -0.70 -10.44
CA GLY A 126 -15.77 0.16 -9.29
C GLY A 126 -15.77 1.66 -9.60
N TRP A 127 -15.25 2.44 -8.66
CA TRP A 127 -15.19 3.90 -8.70
C TRP A 127 -14.03 4.40 -9.56
N SER A 128 -14.25 5.46 -10.34
CA SER A 128 -13.22 6.18 -11.07
C SER A 128 -13.55 7.68 -11.11
N SER A 129 -12.51 8.52 -11.07
CA SER A 129 -12.62 9.96 -11.30
C SER A 129 -12.61 10.31 -12.79
N ASN A 130 -12.09 9.42 -13.64
CA ASN A 130 -12.05 9.58 -15.09
C ASN A 130 -13.23 8.84 -15.75
N ILE A 131 -13.68 9.37 -16.90
CA ILE A 131 -14.65 8.66 -17.74
C ILE A 131 -13.97 7.43 -18.31
N ILE A 132 -14.33 6.25 -17.80
CA ILE A 132 -13.88 4.98 -18.34
C ILE A 132 -14.55 4.81 -19.71
N SER A 133 -13.75 4.77 -20.77
CA SER A 133 -14.27 4.40 -22.09
C SER A 133 -14.67 2.94 -22.06
N PRO A 134 -15.88 2.55 -22.53
CA PRO A 134 -16.23 1.14 -22.60
C PRO A 134 -15.17 0.41 -23.43
N LEU A 135 -14.58 -0.64 -22.86
CA LEU A 135 -13.70 -1.56 -23.57
C LEU A 135 -14.46 -2.03 -24.83
N LYS A 136 -13.90 -1.72 -26.01
CA LYS A 136 -14.42 -2.18 -27.30
C LYS A 136 -14.13 -3.66 -27.49
#